data_AF-A0A951V9I4-F1
#
_entry.id   AF-A0A951V9I4-F1
#
_cell.length_a   1.000
_cell.length_b   1.000
_cell.length_c   1.000
_cell.angle_alpha   90.00
_cell.angle_beta   90.00
_cell.angle_gamma   90.00
#
_symmetry.space_group_name_H-M   'P 1'
#
loop_
_entity.id
_entity.type
_entity.pdbx_description
1 polymer ?
#
loop_
_entity_poly.entity_id
_entity_poly.type
_entity_poly.pdbx_seq_one_letter_code
_entity_poly.pdbx_strand_id
1 'polypeptide(L)'
;VGYKLKSDKDVYHYLNKVAAGEHHERRRGVCHRLVRALVQVYNVKSTDQLRDVINEVLTVLRKSYDGEKNPPKIQQIKGMIREFEEELVWAHYGLQVKNVRHLRLGFYQGDIFTEQPEQERDVLPILEMLRELKPTVLSLTFDPEGSGPDTHYKVLQATAEALRLWKKEADLSKLRIWGYRNVWYRFHPAEANVIFPVSLNAMAAMSEAFTHCYVSQVDASFPSYELNGKFSDLAQKIWVEQLKDIQLLLGKNYFYLNPHPKIRATHGLIYLREMSVDEFLGHARELKKSMEGMIM
;
A
#
# COMPACT_ATOMS: atom_id res chain seq x y z
N VAL A 1 22.74 10.95 16.01
CA VAL A 1 22.49 9.68 15.28
C VAL A 1 21.37 8.85 15.90
N GLY A 2 21.31 8.67 17.23
CA GLY A 2 20.36 7.75 17.88
C GLY A 2 18.85 8.02 17.71
N TYR A 3 18.39 9.19 17.25
CA TYR A 3 16.95 9.41 16.99
C TYR A 3 16.48 8.75 15.69
N LYS A 4 17.37 8.54 14.71
CA LYS A 4 17.05 7.89 13.43
C LYS A 4 16.77 6.39 13.57
N LEU A 5 17.23 5.79 14.67
CA LEU A 5 17.07 4.36 14.97
C LEU A 5 15.84 4.07 15.86
N LYS A 6 14.98 5.07 16.10
CA LYS A 6 13.82 4.95 17.01
C LYS A 6 12.48 4.84 16.28
N SER A 7 12.48 4.55 14.98
CA SER A 7 11.26 4.39 14.19
C SER A 7 10.37 3.25 14.73
N ASP A 8 10.94 2.08 15.01
CA ASP A 8 10.23 0.96 15.63
C ASP A 8 9.69 1.32 17.03
N LYS A 9 10.42 2.15 17.80
CA LYS A 9 9.94 2.63 19.10
C LYS A 9 8.68 3.50 18.95
N ASP A 10 8.66 4.38 17.96
CA ASP A 10 7.53 5.26 17.72
C ASP A 10 6.29 4.45 17.27
N VAL A 11 6.49 3.46 16.40
CA VAL A 11 5.46 2.47 15.99
C VAL A 11 4.93 1.68 17.18
N TYR A 12 5.83 1.10 17.99
CA TYR A 12 5.45 0.27 19.14
C TYR A 12 4.71 1.08 20.21
N HIS A 13 5.16 2.31 20.49
CA HIS A 13 4.42 3.23 21.37
C HIS A 13 3.02 3.49 20.83
N TYR A 14 2.87 3.83 19.55
CA TYR A 14 1.57 4.12 18.96
C TYR A 14 0.61 2.92 19.07
N LEU A 15 1.03 1.74 18.64
CA LEU A 15 0.18 0.54 18.63
C LEU A 15 -0.22 0.06 20.03
N ASN A 16 0.68 0.16 21.03
CA ASN A 16 0.31 -0.13 22.42
C ASN A 16 -0.79 0.81 22.94
N LYS A 17 -0.76 2.08 22.50
CA LYS A 17 -1.76 3.07 22.90
C LYS A 17 -3.07 2.94 22.13
N VAL A 18 -3.04 2.40 20.91
CA VAL A 18 -4.24 1.88 20.24
C VAL A 18 -4.85 0.75 21.09
N ALA A 19 -4.07 -0.27 21.44
CA ALA A 19 -4.55 -1.41 22.22
C ALA A 19 -5.08 -1.02 23.61
N ALA A 20 -4.49 0.00 24.25
CA ALA A 20 -4.92 0.50 25.55
C ALA A 20 -6.15 1.45 25.48
N GLY A 21 -6.61 1.85 24.29
CA GLY A 21 -7.67 2.85 24.14
C GLY A 21 -7.27 4.28 24.57
N GLU A 22 -5.98 4.56 24.71
CA GLU A 22 -5.47 5.84 25.22
C GLU A 22 -5.25 6.85 24.08
N HIS A 23 -6.33 7.51 23.65
CA HIS A 23 -6.30 8.43 22.50
C HIS A 23 -5.26 9.58 22.62
N HIS A 24 -5.07 10.13 23.81
CA HIS A 24 -4.07 11.18 24.06
C HIS A 24 -2.64 10.67 23.82
N GLU A 25 -2.30 9.52 24.38
CA GLU A 25 -0.98 8.93 24.24
C GLU A 25 -0.72 8.38 22.83
N ARG A 26 -1.79 7.98 22.12
CA ARG A 26 -1.74 7.69 20.68
C ARG A 26 -1.32 8.92 19.88
N ARG A 27 -1.96 10.07 20.12
CA ARG A 27 -1.58 11.34 19.49
C ARG A 27 -0.12 11.71 19.79
N ARG A 28 0.33 11.50 21.03
CA ARG A 28 1.74 11.69 21.42
C ARG A 28 2.69 10.81 20.61
N GLY A 29 2.31 9.57 20.30
CA GLY A 29 3.06 8.68 19.39
C GLY A 29 3.28 9.29 18.01
N VAL A 30 2.23 9.87 17.41
CA VAL A 30 2.32 10.62 16.14
C VAL A 30 3.24 11.83 16.28
N CYS A 31 3.12 12.59 17.39
CA CYS A 31 3.99 13.73 17.65
C CYS A 31 5.48 13.35 17.71
N HIS A 32 5.82 12.18 18.27
CA HIS A 32 7.22 11.71 18.26
C HIS A 32 7.75 11.58 16.83
N ARG A 33 6.98 10.92 15.93
CA ARG A 33 7.38 10.76 14.53
C ARG A 33 7.44 12.10 13.81
N LEU A 34 6.45 12.96 14.00
CA LEU A 34 6.40 14.29 13.40
C LEU A 34 7.60 15.15 13.78
N VAL A 35 7.97 15.17 15.07
CA VAL A 35 9.16 15.91 15.54
C VAL A 35 10.42 15.38 14.89
N ARG A 36 10.57 14.05 14.72
CA ARG A 36 11.72 13.48 14.00
C ARG A 36 11.75 13.90 12.54
N ALA A 37 10.60 13.88 11.86
CA ALA A 37 10.47 14.33 10.49
C ALA A 37 10.87 15.81 10.36
N LEU A 38 10.36 16.69 11.23
CA LEU A 38 10.73 18.11 11.27
C LEU A 38 12.24 18.31 11.49
N VAL A 39 12.82 17.60 12.46
CA VAL A 39 14.26 17.65 12.74
C VAL A 39 15.08 17.24 11.53
N GLN A 40 14.65 16.19 10.81
CA GLN A 40 15.33 15.71 9.61
C GLN A 40 15.20 16.69 8.43
N VAL A 41 13.98 17.15 8.13
CA VAL A 41 13.68 17.98 6.94
C VAL A 41 14.21 19.41 7.09
N TYR A 42 14.13 19.99 8.29
CA TYR A 42 14.57 21.36 8.57
C TYR A 42 15.96 21.43 9.21
N ASN A 43 16.63 20.30 9.41
CA ASN A 43 17.95 20.20 10.05
C ASN A 43 17.99 20.91 11.43
N VAL A 44 16.94 20.74 12.22
CA VAL A 44 16.75 21.41 13.52
C VAL A 44 17.83 20.99 14.52
N LYS A 45 18.37 21.95 15.27
CA LYS A 45 19.48 21.78 16.21
C LYS A 45 19.14 22.07 17.67
N SER A 46 18.05 22.78 17.95
CA SER A 46 17.62 23.13 19.30
C SER A 46 16.10 23.07 19.46
N THR A 47 15.63 23.08 20.70
CA THR A 47 14.19 23.13 21.02
C THR A 47 13.54 24.44 20.60
N ASP A 48 14.28 25.55 20.64
CA ASP A 48 13.75 26.86 20.22
C ASP A 48 13.57 26.90 18.70
N GLN A 49 14.59 26.44 17.96
CA GLN A 49 14.46 26.29 16.51
C GLN A 49 13.32 25.33 16.13
N LEU A 50 13.09 24.27 16.91
CA LEU A 50 11.95 23.38 16.68
C LEU A 50 10.62 24.13 16.81
N ARG A 51 10.47 24.99 17.82
CA ARG A 51 9.27 25.81 18.00
C ARG A 51 9.07 26.77 16.83
N ASP A 52 10.14 27.41 16.37
CA ASP A 52 10.09 28.32 15.22
C ASP A 52 9.63 27.61 13.95
N VAL A 53 10.23 26.44 13.66
CA VAL A 53 9.84 25.61 12.50
C VAL A 53 8.38 25.14 12.62
N ILE A 54 7.91 24.75 13.81
CA ILE A 54 6.50 24.39 14.01
C ILE A 54 5.60 25.59 13.70
N ASN A 55 5.93 26.78 14.19
CA ASN A 55 5.15 28.00 13.93
C ASN A 55 5.16 28.39 12.45
N GLU A 56 6.28 28.24 11.76
CA GLU A 56 6.40 28.44 10.31
C GLU A 56 5.45 27.51 9.56
N VAL A 57 5.55 26.19 9.80
CA VAL A 57 4.72 25.17 9.15
C VAL A 57 3.23 25.43 9.43
N LEU A 58 2.86 25.74 10.68
CA LEU A 58 1.48 26.06 11.04
C LEU A 58 0.97 27.32 10.32
N THR A 59 1.81 28.34 10.17
CA THR A 59 1.44 29.58 9.47
C THR A 59 1.16 29.31 8.00
N VAL A 60 1.98 28.50 7.34
CA VAL A 60 1.74 28.10 5.94
C VAL A 60 0.45 27.29 5.83
N LEU A 61 0.30 26.24 6.65
CA LEU A 61 -0.88 25.36 6.57
C LEU A 61 -2.19 26.08 6.87
N ARG A 62 -2.22 27.05 7.79
CA ARG A 62 -3.43 27.85 8.09
C ARG A 62 -3.82 28.82 6.98
N LYS A 63 -2.87 29.20 6.12
CA LYS A 63 -3.11 30.06 4.97
C LYS A 63 -3.45 29.26 3.71
N SER A 64 -3.27 27.94 3.74
CA SER A 64 -3.55 27.08 2.61
C SER A 64 -5.00 26.65 2.52
N TYR A 65 -5.49 26.42 1.30
CA TYR A 65 -6.79 25.82 1.05
C TYR A 65 -6.68 24.30 0.81
N ASP A 66 -7.81 23.60 0.88
CA ASP A 66 -7.87 22.15 0.68
C ASP A 66 -7.46 21.78 -0.75
N GLY A 67 -6.50 20.87 -0.88
CA GLY A 67 -5.92 20.47 -2.17
C GLY A 67 -4.77 21.35 -2.67
N GLU A 68 -4.41 22.43 -1.95
CA GLU A 68 -3.30 23.28 -2.35
C GLU A 68 -1.95 22.54 -2.29
N LYS A 69 -1.13 22.77 -3.32
CA LYS A 69 0.27 22.32 -3.36
C LYS A 69 1.12 23.14 -2.39
N ASN A 70 1.42 22.55 -1.23
CA ASN A 70 2.26 23.20 -0.22
C ASN A 70 3.75 23.27 -0.63
N PRO A 71 4.59 24.05 0.06
CA PRO A 71 6.03 24.07 -0.17
C PRO A 71 6.70 22.69 -0.05
N PRO A 72 7.81 22.43 -0.78
CA PRO A 72 8.45 21.10 -0.86
C PRO A 72 8.76 20.45 0.49
N LYS A 73 9.23 21.23 1.48
CA LYS A 73 9.53 20.71 2.83
C LYS A 73 8.27 20.20 3.54
N ILE A 74 7.13 20.88 3.38
CA ILE A 74 5.85 20.46 3.96
C ILE A 74 5.33 19.21 3.24
N GLN A 75 5.46 19.16 1.90
CA GLN A 75 5.13 17.95 1.15
C GLN A 75 5.96 16.75 1.61
N GLN A 76 7.26 16.94 1.85
CA GLN A 76 8.15 15.90 2.37
C GLN A 76 7.69 15.39 3.74
N ILE A 77 7.29 16.30 4.65
CA ILE A 77 6.74 15.92 5.97
C ILE A 77 5.43 15.13 5.81
N LYS A 78 4.51 15.59 4.96
CA LYS A 78 3.26 14.87 4.67
C LYS A 78 3.56 13.45 4.17
N GLY A 79 4.53 13.30 3.27
CA GLY A 79 5.01 12.00 2.80
C GLY A 79 5.55 11.13 3.95
N MET A 80 6.39 11.68 4.82
CA MET A 80 6.94 10.96 5.98
C MET A 80 5.88 10.53 7.01
N ILE A 81 4.77 11.28 7.11
CA ILE A 81 3.63 10.87 7.93
C ILE A 81 2.94 9.65 7.29
N ARG A 82 2.69 9.68 5.98
CA ARG A 82 2.10 8.53 5.27
C ARG A 82 2.99 7.29 5.29
N GLU A 83 4.31 7.46 5.21
CA GLU A 83 5.29 6.39 5.41
C GLU A 83 5.15 5.75 6.80
N PHE A 84 4.94 6.57 7.84
CA PHE A 84 4.68 6.07 9.18
C PHE A 84 3.33 5.33 9.30
N GLU A 85 2.28 5.83 8.66
CA GLU A 85 0.99 5.13 8.60
C GLU A 85 1.11 3.74 7.97
N GLU A 86 1.89 3.62 6.90
CA GLU A 86 2.18 2.33 6.26
C GLU A 86 3.02 1.41 7.16
N GLU A 87 4.03 1.95 7.85
CA GLU A 87 4.81 1.20 8.84
C GLU A 87 3.94 0.66 9.98
N LEU A 88 2.94 1.42 10.43
CA LEU A 88 1.97 0.97 11.44
C LEU A 88 1.17 -0.25 10.97
N VAL A 89 0.78 -0.30 9.70
CA VAL A 89 0.06 -1.45 9.12
C VAL A 89 0.93 -2.69 9.13
N TRP A 90 2.16 -2.61 8.64
CA TRP A 90 3.05 -3.78 8.62
C TRP A 90 3.39 -4.25 10.04
N ALA A 91 3.59 -3.32 10.97
CA ALA A 91 3.80 -3.65 12.38
C ALA A 91 2.55 -4.22 13.06
N HIS A 92 1.35 -3.90 12.59
CA HIS A 92 0.10 -4.56 13.03
C HIS A 92 0.15 -6.07 12.80
N TYR A 93 0.87 -6.50 11.75
CA TYR A 93 1.13 -7.91 11.42
C TYR A 93 2.49 -8.42 11.95
N GLY A 94 3.17 -7.65 12.81
CA GLY A 94 4.42 -8.04 13.45
C GLY A 94 5.69 -7.85 12.61
N LEU A 95 5.61 -7.15 11.48
CA LEU A 95 6.79 -6.84 10.66
C LEU A 95 7.56 -5.65 11.25
N GLN A 96 8.89 -5.78 11.26
CA GLN A 96 9.79 -4.72 11.72
C GLN A 96 9.92 -3.63 10.65
N VAL A 97 10.07 -2.37 11.06
CA VAL A 97 10.18 -1.22 10.14
C VAL A 97 11.36 -1.37 9.18
N LYS A 98 12.46 -2.00 9.61
CA LYS A 98 13.63 -2.26 8.76
C LYS A 98 13.33 -3.11 7.51
N ASN A 99 12.21 -3.85 7.50
CA ASN A 99 11.77 -4.67 6.38
C ASN A 99 10.83 -3.90 5.43
N VAL A 100 10.45 -2.66 5.77
CA VAL A 100 9.62 -1.78 4.95
C VAL A 100 10.53 -0.78 4.24
N ARG A 101 10.47 -0.72 2.91
CA ARG A 101 11.29 0.18 2.09
C ARG A 101 10.43 1.20 1.36
N HIS A 102 10.59 2.47 1.73
CA HIS A 102 9.93 3.59 1.06
C HIS A 102 10.83 4.08 -0.09
N LEU A 103 10.65 3.51 -1.28
CA LEU A 103 11.54 3.78 -2.43
C LEU A 103 11.45 5.19 -3.00
N ARG A 104 10.34 5.90 -2.76
CA ARG A 104 10.09 7.26 -3.28
C ARG A 104 10.46 7.38 -4.76
N LEU A 105 9.95 6.44 -5.57
CA LEU A 105 10.21 6.37 -7.02
C LEU A 105 9.95 7.75 -7.65
N GLY A 106 10.84 8.18 -8.53
CA GLY A 106 10.89 9.55 -9.02
C GLY A 106 9.65 9.99 -9.79
N PHE A 107 8.93 9.07 -10.44
CA PHE A 107 7.67 9.44 -11.11
C PHE A 107 6.60 9.97 -10.13
N TYR A 108 6.69 9.70 -8.82
CA TYR A 108 5.81 10.29 -7.81
C TYR A 108 6.05 11.80 -7.56
N GLN A 109 7.11 12.38 -8.12
CA GLN A 109 7.44 13.80 -7.96
C GLN A 109 6.83 14.69 -9.05
N GLY A 110 6.20 14.08 -10.08
CA GLY A 110 5.49 14.82 -11.13
C GLY A 110 4.37 15.68 -10.55
N ASP A 111 4.03 16.76 -11.27
CA ASP A 111 3.02 17.73 -10.83
C ASP A 111 1.60 17.18 -11.03
N ILE A 112 0.83 17.72 -11.98
CA ILE A 112 -0.53 17.25 -12.29
C ILE A 112 -0.49 15.89 -13.00
N PHE A 113 0.56 15.63 -13.78
CA PHE A 113 0.83 14.34 -14.42
C PHE A 113 2.10 13.76 -13.84
N THR A 114 2.05 12.49 -13.44
CA THR A 114 3.26 11.78 -13.04
C THR A 114 4.10 11.49 -14.27
N GLU A 115 5.43 11.51 -14.16
CA GLU A 115 6.31 11.23 -15.29
C GLU A 115 6.27 9.74 -15.67
N GLN A 116 6.77 9.37 -16.86
CA GLN A 116 6.96 7.95 -17.18
C GLN A 116 8.13 7.39 -16.35
N PRO A 117 8.08 6.11 -15.94
CA PRO A 117 9.19 5.50 -15.23
C PRO A 117 10.47 5.47 -16.06
N GLU A 118 11.59 5.82 -15.43
CA GLU A 118 12.92 5.78 -16.03
C GLU A 118 13.73 4.63 -15.47
N GLN A 119 14.64 4.08 -16.28
CA GLN A 119 15.43 2.91 -15.89
C GLN A 119 16.29 3.18 -14.65
N GLU A 120 17.09 4.25 -14.66
CA GLU A 120 18.00 4.53 -13.53
C GLU A 120 17.25 4.98 -12.28
N ARG A 121 16.22 5.81 -12.46
CA ARG A 121 15.50 6.47 -11.37
C ARG A 121 14.51 5.54 -10.67
N ASP A 122 13.79 4.71 -11.42
CA ASP A 122 12.63 3.97 -10.91
C ASP A 122 12.81 2.45 -10.97
N VAL A 123 13.52 1.93 -11.98
CA VAL A 123 13.69 0.48 -12.17
C VAL A 123 14.85 -0.06 -11.33
N LEU A 124 16.01 0.61 -11.32
CA LEU A 124 17.18 0.14 -10.58
C LEU A 124 16.91 -0.04 -9.07
N PRO A 125 16.22 0.86 -8.34
CA PRO A 125 15.92 0.64 -6.93
C PRO A 125 15.14 -0.65 -6.66
N ILE A 126 14.21 -1.01 -7.55
CA ILE A 126 13.43 -2.25 -7.45
C ILE A 126 14.33 -3.46 -7.76
N LEU A 127 15.16 -3.36 -8.80
CA LEU A 127 16.10 -4.43 -9.18
C LEU A 127 17.08 -4.75 -8.04
N GLU A 128 17.65 -3.73 -7.38
CA GLU A 128 18.54 -3.92 -6.23
C GLU A 128 17.83 -4.63 -5.07
N MET A 129 16.55 -4.29 -4.80
CA MET A 129 15.75 -5.02 -3.80
C MET A 129 15.57 -6.49 -4.15
N LEU A 130 15.25 -6.79 -5.42
CA LEU A 130 15.07 -8.17 -5.89
C LEU A 130 16.38 -8.97 -5.77
N ARG A 131 17.52 -8.37 -6.14
CA ARG A 131 18.86 -8.95 -6.00
C ARG A 131 19.20 -9.30 -4.56
N GLU A 132 18.89 -8.40 -3.64
CA GLU A 132 19.17 -8.57 -2.22
C GLU A 132 18.25 -9.63 -1.58
N LEU A 133 16.95 -9.51 -1.79
CA LEU A 133 15.94 -10.34 -1.11
C LEU A 133 15.77 -11.72 -1.72
N LYS A 134 15.98 -11.84 -3.04
CA LYS A 134 15.75 -13.08 -3.83
C LYS A 134 14.42 -13.75 -3.49
N PRO A 135 13.28 -13.04 -3.63
CA PRO A 135 11.99 -13.56 -3.21
C PRO A 135 11.57 -14.79 -4.02
N THR A 136 10.74 -15.65 -3.41
CA THR A 136 10.04 -16.74 -4.11
C THR A 136 8.61 -16.37 -4.50
N VAL A 137 8.05 -15.34 -3.87
CA VAL A 137 6.74 -14.76 -4.19
C VAL A 137 6.85 -13.24 -4.23
N LEU A 138 6.31 -12.61 -5.28
CA LEU A 138 6.18 -11.16 -5.39
C LEU A 138 4.69 -10.83 -5.59
N SER A 139 4.09 -10.14 -4.62
CA SER A 139 2.71 -9.64 -4.76
C SER A 139 2.69 -8.19 -5.23
N LEU A 140 1.78 -7.85 -6.14
CA LEU A 140 1.64 -6.49 -6.67
C LEU A 140 0.21 -6.20 -7.13
N THR A 141 -0.13 -4.91 -7.17
CA THR A 141 -1.40 -4.45 -7.74
C THR A 141 -1.42 -4.75 -9.24
N PHE A 142 -2.31 -5.65 -9.66
CA PHE A 142 -2.50 -6.08 -11.03
C PHE A 142 -3.79 -5.49 -11.59
N ASP A 143 -3.73 -4.20 -11.89
CA ASP A 143 -4.85 -3.39 -12.38
C ASP A 143 -4.66 -3.03 -13.86
N PRO A 144 -5.18 -3.84 -14.79
CA PRO A 144 -4.95 -3.73 -16.23
C PRO A 144 -5.71 -2.59 -16.92
N GLU A 145 -6.49 -1.77 -16.22
CA GLU A 145 -7.25 -0.70 -16.89
C GLU A 145 -6.78 0.70 -16.54
N GLY A 146 -5.76 0.86 -15.68
CA GLY A 146 -5.41 2.19 -15.17
C GLY A 146 -6.63 2.90 -14.53
N SER A 147 -7.60 2.11 -14.06
CA SER A 147 -8.84 2.58 -13.45
C SER A 147 -8.64 2.95 -11.98
N GLY A 148 -7.47 2.62 -11.41
CA GLY A 148 -6.89 3.29 -10.24
C GLY A 148 -6.03 4.51 -10.62
N PRO A 149 -5.34 5.14 -9.66
CA PRO A 149 -4.37 6.20 -9.98
C PRO A 149 -3.33 5.68 -10.98
N ASP A 150 -2.98 6.49 -12.00
CA ASP A 150 -1.94 6.25 -13.04
C ASP A 150 -0.62 5.66 -12.47
N THR A 151 -0.37 5.88 -11.18
CA THR A 151 0.77 5.35 -10.45
C THR A 151 0.78 3.81 -10.31
N HIS A 152 -0.37 3.13 -10.26
CA HIS A 152 -0.41 1.65 -10.21
C HIS A 152 0.17 1.02 -11.48
N TYR A 153 -0.22 1.54 -12.63
CA TYR A 153 0.32 1.13 -13.93
C TYR A 153 1.83 1.34 -13.99
N LYS A 154 2.30 2.51 -13.53
CA LYS A 154 3.72 2.86 -13.52
C LYS A 154 4.57 1.97 -12.62
N VAL A 155 4.08 1.65 -11.43
CA VAL A 155 4.72 0.67 -10.53
C VAL A 155 4.78 -0.71 -11.19
N LEU A 156 3.69 -1.14 -11.84
CA LEU A 156 3.65 -2.42 -12.56
C LEU A 156 4.69 -2.46 -13.69
N GLN A 157 4.80 -1.41 -14.51
CA GLN A 157 5.78 -1.33 -15.58
C GLN A 157 7.22 -1.28 -15.04
N ALA A 158 7.50 -0.47 -14.03
CA ALA A 158 8.83 -0.41 -13.41
C ALA A 158 9.25 -1.76 -12.81
N THR A 159 8.31 -2.46 -12.17
CA THR A 159 8.54 -3.81 -11.62
C THR A 159 8.76 -4.83 -12.74
N ALA A 160 8.00 -4.75 -13.84
CA ALA A 160 8.18 -5.62 -14.99
C ALA A 160 9.56 -5.42 -15.64
N GLU A 161 10.02 -4.19 -15.81
CA GLU A 161 11.38 -3.93 -16.32
C GLU A 161 12.46 -4.44 -15.36
N ALA A 162 12.27 -4.27 -14.04
CA ALA A 162 13.21 -4.80 -13.05
C ALA A 162 13.31 -6.33 -13.14
N LEU A 163 12.18 -7.03 -13.27
CA LEU A 163 12.16 -8.49 -13.48
C LEU A 163 12.81 -8.91 -14.80
N ARG A 164 12.65 -8.14 -15.89
CA ARG A 164 13.34 -8.42 -17.16
C ARG A 164 14.85 -8.31 -17.04
N LEU A 165 15.34 -7.32 -16.30
CA LEU A 165 16.77 -7.17 -16.02
C LEU A 165 17.26 -8.31 -15.11
N TRP A 166 16.52 -8.62 -14.04
CA TRP A 166 16.91 -9.68 -13.11
C TRP A 166 16.91 -11.07 -13.76
N LYS A 167 15.98 -11.34 -14.69
CA LYS A 167 15.93 -12.60 -15.45
C LYS A 167 17.19 -12.84 -16.31
N LYS A 168 17.94 -11.80 -16.66
CA LYS A 168 19.22 -11.94 -17.41
C LYS A 168 20.36 -12.49 -16.55
N GLU A 169 20.24 -12.42 -15.23
CA GLU A 169 21.31 -12.75 -14.27
C GLU A 169 20.91 -13.83 -13.25
N ALA A 170 19.63 -14.19 -13.15
CA ALA A 170 19.13 -15.20 -12.23
C ALA A 170 18.03 -16.07 -12.86
N ASP A 171 17.95 -17.34 -12.42
CA ASP A 171 16.83 -18.21 -12.75
C ASP A 171 15.60 -17.87 -11.90
N LEU A 172 14.56 -17.34 -12.56
CA LEU A 172 13.30 -16.95 -11.93
C LEU A 172 12.18 -17.97 -12.15
N SER A 173 12.48 -19.18 -12.62
CA SER A 173 11.49 -20.24 -12.88
C SER A 173 10.62 -20.59 -11.67
N LYS A 174 11.16 -20.43 -10.45
CA LYS A 174 10.46 -20.69 -9.18
C LYS A 174 9.79 -19.47 -8.56
N LEU A 175 10.00 -18.26 -9.11
CA LEU A 175 9.34 -17.05 -8.63
C LEU A 175 7.87 -17.06 -9.06
N ARG A 176 6.96 -16.89 -8.11
CA ARG A 176 5.52 -16.71 -8.36
C ARG A 176 5.15 -15.23 -8.21
N ILE A 177 4.40 -14.71 -9.17
CA ILE A 177 3.88 -13.34 -9.13
C ILE A 177 2.41 -13.41 -8.72
N TRP A 178 2.03 -12.74 -7.64
CA TRP A 178 0.64 -12.67 -7.17
C TRP A 178 0.06 -11.30 -7.52
N GLY A 179 -0.76 -11.26 -8.57
CA GLY A 179 -1.53 -10.08 -8.92
C GLY A 179 -2.81 -9.99 -8.10
N TYR A 180 -2.97 -8.91 -7.33
CA TYR A 180 -4.24 -8.58 -6.67
C TYR A 180 -4.88 -7.36 -7.33
N ARG A 181 -6.21 -7.29 -7.31
CA ARG A 181 -6.95 -6.10 -7.73
C ARG A 181 -7.50 -5.35 -6.51
N ASN A 182 -7.81 -4.07 -6.70
CA ASN A 182 -8.19 -3.15 -5.62
C ASN A 182 -9.72 -2.94 -5.58
N VAL A 183 -10.19 -1.87 -4.95
CA VAL A 183 -11.63 -1.58 -4.84
C VAL A 183 -12.26 -0.98 -6.10
N TRP A 184 -11.45 -0.43 -7.00
CA TRP A 184 -11.84 0.24 -8.25
C TRP A 184 -11.95 -0.73 -9.42
N TYR A 185 -11.15 -1.78 -9.41
CA TYR A 185 -11.19 -2.83 -10.43
C TYR A 185 -11.24 -4.20 -9.77
N ARG A 186 -12.10 -5.10 -10.22
CA ARG A 186 -12.35 -6.39 -9.54
C ARG A 186 -12.10 -7.55 -10.48
N PHE A 187 -11.70 -8.69 -9.93
CA PHE A 187 -11.65 -9.93 -10.72
C PHE A 187 -13.06 -10.48 -10.90
N HIS A 188 -13.41 -10.85 -12.13
CA HIS A 188 -14.41 -11.88 -12.36
C HIS A 188 -13.86 -13.22 -11.86
N PRO A 189 -14.68 -14.12 -11.26
CA PRO A 189 -14.20 -15.40 -10.74
C PRO A 189 -13.37 -16.21 -11.73
N ALA A 190 -13.71 -16.15 -13.03
CA ALA A 190 -12.99 -16.85 -14.10
C ALA A 190 -11.58 -16.30 -14.41
N GLU A 191 -11.26 -15.08 -13.97
CA GLU A 191 -9.93 -14.47 -14.17
C GLU A 191 -8.94 -14.83 -13.05
N ALA A 192 -9.47 -15.28 -11.92
CA ALA A 192 -8.72 -15.69 -10.74
C ALA A 192 -8.32 -17.17 -10.84
N ASN A 193 -7.13 -17.50 -10.36
CA ASN A 193 -6.67 -18.89 -10.24
C ASN A 193 -6.22 -19.24 -8.81
N VAL A 194 -6.24 -18.26 -7.90
CA VAL A 194 -6.05 -18.46 -6.47
C VAL A 194 -7.17 -17.74 -5.73
N ILE A 195 -7.83 -18.48 -4.83
CA ILE A 195 -8.93 -17.96 -4.01
C ILE A 195 -8.59 -18.19 -2.54
N PHE A 196 -8.50 -17.11 -1.77
CA PHE A 196 -8.20 -17.14 -0.34
C PHE A 196 -9.47 -17.02 0.50
N PRO A 197 -9.74 -17.97 1.42
CA PRO A 197 -10.84 -17.85 2.36
C PRO A 197 -10.55 -16.78 3.42
N VAL A 198 -11.49 -15.85 3.61
CA VAL A 198 -11.41 -14.79 4.62
C VAL A 198 -12.43 -15.06 5.72
N SER A 199 -11.97 -15.08 6.97
CA SER A 199 -12.83 -15.19 8.14
C SER A 199 -13.27 -13.83 8.68
N LEU A 200 -14.30 -13.80 9.53
CA LEU A 200 -14.71 -12.58 10.23
C LEU A 200 -13.56 -11.96 11.05
N ASN A 201 -12.70 -12.79 11.66
CA ASN A 201 -11.53 -12.29 12.40
C ASN A 201 -10.54 -11.58 11.48
N ALA A 202 -10.31 -12.10 10.27
CA ALA A 202 -9.42 -11.46 9.30
C ALA A 202 -10.02 -10.15 8.77
N MET A 203 -11.34 -10.10 8.55
CA MET A 203 -12.05 -8.88 8.18
C MET A 203 -11.96 -7.82 9.28
N ALA A 204 -12.18 -8.21 10.53
CA ALA A 204 -12.07 -7.32 11.69
C ALA A 204 -10.64 -6.78 11.82
N ALA A 205 -9.62 -7.65 11.75
CA ALA A 205 -8.22 -7.24 11.81
C ALA A 205 -7.85 -6.23 10.70
N MET A 206 -8.30 -6.45 9.47
CA MET A 206 -8.07 -5.51 8.37
C MET A 206 -8.76 -4.17 8.60
N SER A 207 -10.01 -4.17 9.07
CA SER A 207 -10.76 -2.92 9.36
C SER A 207 -10.13 -2.12 10.50
N GLU A 208 -9.71 -2.80 11.58
CA GLU A 208 -9.01 -2.18 12.71
C GLU A 208 -7.65 -1.62 12.29
N ALA A 209 -6.87 -2.39 11.51
CA ALA A 209 -5.61 -1.92 10.96
C ALA A 209 -5.81 -0.66 10.10
N PHE A 210 -6.78 -0.67 9.18
CA PHE A 210 -7.07 0.49 8.33
C PHE A 210 -7.48 1.71 9.17
N THR A 211 -8.42 1.52 10.10
CA THR A 211 -8.98 2.59 10.95
C THR A 211 -7.93 3.25 11.84
N HIS A 212 -6.97 2.48 12.36
CA HIS A 212 -6.01 2.97 13.32
C HIS A 212 -4.66 3.35 12.73
N CYS A 213 -4.30 2.82 11.57
CA CYS A 213 -3.00 3.10 10.97
C CYS A 213 -3.07 4.24 9.94
N TYR A 214 -4.10 4.30 9.11
CA TYR A 214 -4.22 5.35 8.07
C TYR A 214 -5.02 6.57 8.55
N VAL A 215 -4.59 7.19 9.64
CA VAL A 215 -5.33 8.29 10.31
C VAL A 215 -5.59 9.48 9.38
N SER A 216 -4.68 9.78 8.46
CA SER A 216 -4.84 10.85 7.47
C SER A 216 -5.70 10.45 6.27
N GLN A 217 -5.96 9.15 6.07
CA GLN A 217 -6.70 8.63 4.91
C GLN A 217 -8.05 8.02 5.25
N VAL A 218 -8.30 7.71 6.53
CA VAL A 218 -9.52 7.04 6.99
C VAL A 218 -10.79 7.83 6.67
N ASP A 219 -10.70 9.16 6.74
CA ASP A 219 -11.77 10.11 6.42
C ASP A 219 -11.48 10.88 5.12
N ALA A 220 -10.50 10.45 4.32
CA ALA A 220 -10.13 11.17 3.11
C ALA A 220 -11.20 11.03 2.02
N SER A 221 -11.50 12.15 1.37
CA SER A 221 -12.52 12.30 0.33
C SER A 221 -12.13 11.68 -1.02
N PHE A 222 -11.54 10.49 -1.03
CA PHE A 222 -11.34 9.69 -2.25
C PHE A 222 -12.49 8.69 -2.37
N PRO A 223 -13.67 9.08 -2.86
CA PRO A 223 -14.79 8.16 -2.97
C PRO A 223 -14.44 7.07 -3.99
N SER A 224 -14.69 5.82 -3.63
CA SER A 224 -15.17 4.89 -4.64
C SER A 224 -16.61 5.29 -4.97
N TYR A 225 -17.03 5.19 -6.23
CA TYR A 225 -18.41 5.48 -6.62
C TYR A 225 -19.44 4.65 -5.82
N GLU A 226 -19.02 3.54 -5.23
CA GLU A 226 -19.87 2.63 -4.46
C GLU A 226 -19.98 2.95 -2.96
N LEU A 227 -19.06 3.75 -2.40
CA LEU A 227 -19.06 4.00 -0.96
C LEU A 227 -18.39 5.34 -0.61
N ASN A 228 -19.16 6.18 0.09
CA ASN A 228 -18.64 7.31 0.84
C ASN A 228 -18.32 6.86 2.27
N GLY A 229 -17.13 6.31 2.48
CA GLY A 229 -16.71 5.70 3.74
C GLY A 229 -15.32 5.07 3.63
N LYS A 230 -14.94 4.25 4.61
CA LYS A 230 -13.60 3.64 4.65
C LYS A 230 -13.42 2.63 3.52
N PHE A 231 -12.24 2.61 2.91
CA PHE A 231 -11.90 1.59 1.91
C PHE A 231 -11.94 0.16 2.48
N SER A 232 -11.65 -0.02 3.77
CA SER A 232 -11.82 -1.32 4.45
C SER A 232 -13.26 -1.84 4.34
N ASP A 233 -14.26 -0.97 4.44
CA ASP A 233 -15.66 -1.38 4.42
C ASP A 233 -16.06 -1.81 3.00
N LEU A 234 -15.55 -1.11 1.99
CA LEU A 234 -15.75 -1.50 0.60
C LEU A 234 -15.03 -2.81 0.28
N ALA A 235 -13.79 -3.00 0.75
CA ALA A 235 -13.07 -4.26 0.57
C ALA A 235 -13.83 -5.45 1.18
N GLN A 236 -14.39 -5.30 2.39
CA GLN A 236 -15.23 -6.35 3.00
C GLN A 236 -16.47 -6.68 2.16
N LYS A 237 -17.16 -5.67 1.62
CA LYS A 237 -18.32 -5.88 0.73
C LYS A 237 -17.92 -6.69 -0.50
N ILE A 238 -16.81 -6.32 -1.15
CA ILE A 238 -16.27 -7.04 -2.31
C ILE A 238 -15.96 -8.49 -1.95
N TRP A 239 -15.33 -8.75 -0.82
CA TRP A 239 -15.01 -10.13 -0.43
C TRP A 239 -16.25 -10.96 -0.14
N VAL A 240 -17.30 -10.37 0.42
CA VAL A 240 -18.59 -11.03 0.63
C VAL A 240 -19.28 -11.32 -0.71
N GLU A 241 -19.21 -10.41 -1.68
CA GLU A 241 -19.71 -10.63 -3.04
C GLU A 241 -18.97 -11.77 -3.74
N GLN A 242 -17.64 -11.78 -3.68
CA GLN A 242 -16.82 -12.87 -4.21
C GLN A 242 -17.19 -14.22 -3.56
N LEU A 243 -17.50 -14.25 -2.26
CA LEU A 243 -18.02 -15.47 -1.63
C LEU A 243 -19.37 -15.90 -2.20
N LYS A 244 -20.29 -14.96 -2.44
CA LYS A 244 -21.61 -15.27 -3.02
C LYS A 244 -21.47 -15.92 -4.39
N ASP A 245 -20.57 -15.43 -5.24
CA ASP A 245 -20.33 -16.01 -6.57
C ASP A 245 -19.94 -17.48 -6.47
N ILE A 246 -18.99 -17.82 -5.60
CA ILE A 246 -18.55 -19.21 -5.42
C ILE A 246 -19.62 -20.07 -4.72
N GLN A 247 -20.41 -19.49 -3.81
CA GLN A 247 -21.53 -20.18 -3.18
C GLN A 247 -22.63 -20.55 -4.19
N LEU A 248 -22.84 -19.75 -5.24
CA LEU A 248 -23.76 -20.11 -6.33
C LEU A 248 -23.29 -21.34 -7.10
N LEU A 249 -21.97 -21.54 -7.22
CA LEU A 249 -21.37 -22.67 -7.95
C LEU A 249 -21.27 -23.95 -7.09
N LEU A 250 -20.84 -23.82 -5.84
CA LEU A 250 -20.53 -24.97 -4.97
C LEU A 250 -21.64 -25.31 -3.97
N GLY A 251 -22.61 -24.41 -3.78
CA GLY A 251 -23.61 -24.49 -2.73
C GLY A 251 -23.08 -24.04 -1.37
N LYS A 252 -23.96 -23.46 -0.54
CA LYS A 252 -23.57 -22.99 0.81
C LYS A 252 -23.12 -24.14 1.72
N ASN A 253 -23.68 -25.34 1.53
CA ASN A 253 -23.33 -26.56 2.27
C ASN A 253 -21.86 -26.96 2.08
N TYR A 254 -21.27 -26.69 0.91
CA TYR A 254 -19.83 -26.90 0.70
C TYR A 254 -18.99 -26.14 1.73
N PHE A 255 -19.44 -24.96 2.15
CA PHE A 255 -18.74 -24.14 3.14
C PHE A 255 -19.05 -24.61 4.56
N TYR A 256 -20.31 -24.61 5.01
CA TYR A 256 -20.61 -24.87 6.42
C TYR A 256 -20.48 -26.34 6.85
N LEU A 257 -20.51 -27.30 5.92
CA LEU A 257 -20.23 -28.73 6.20
C LEU A 257 -18.83 -29.16 5.76
N ASN A 258 -17.96 -28.24 5.30
CA ASN A 258 -16.64 -28.61 4.80
C ASN A 258 -15.83 -29.37 5.88
N PRO A 259 -15.06 -30.42 5.55
CA PRO A 259 -14.16 -31.06 6.52
C PRO A 259 -13.10 -30.08 7.07
N HIS A 260 -12.68 -29.10 6.27
CA HIS A 260 -11.64 -28.16 6.64
C HIS A 260 -12.18 -26.96 7.44
N PRO A 261 -11.72 -26.71 8.69
CA PRO A 261 -12.26 -25.66 9.56
C PRO A 261 -12.11 -24.25 9.00
N LYS A 262 -11.01 -23.95 8.28
CA LYS A 262 -10.84 -22.63 7.63
C LYS A 262 -11.90 -22.35 6.56
N ILE A 263 -12.36 -23.37 5.83
CA ILE A 263 -13.41 -23.22 4.83
C ILE A 263 -14.76 -23.00 5.51
N ARG A 264 -15.04 -23.73 6.61
CA ARG A 264 -16.24 -23.46 7.43
C ARG A 264 -16.26 -22.05 8.02
N ALA A 265 -15.10 -21.50 8.37
CA ALA A 265 -14.98 -20.15 8.92
C ALA A 265 -15.00 -19.04 7.85
N THR A 266 -15.19 -19.36 6.57
CA THR A 266 -15.14 -18.41 5.46
C THR A 266 -16.41 -17.57 5.38
N HIS A 267 -16.24 -16.25 5.42
CA HIS A 267 -17.30 -15.24 5.31
C HIS A 267 -17.01 -14.19 4.22
N GLY A 268 -15.85 -14.27 3.57
CA GLY A 268 -15.55 -13.61 2.31
C GLY A 268 -14.47 -14.38 1.57
N LEU A 269 -14.28 -14.09 0.29
CA LEU A 269 -13.20 -14.63 -0.53
C LEU A 269 -12.36 -13.47 -1.06
N ILE A 270 -11.06 -13.72 -1.24
CA ILE A 270 -10.16 -12.83 -2.00
C ILE A 270 -9.71 -13.58 -3.24
N TYR A 271 -9.92 -12.96 -4.39
CA TYR A 271 -9.41 -13.45 -5.66
C TYR A 271 -8.04 -12.88 -5.99
N LEU A 272 -7.10 -13.76 -6.32
CA LEU A 272 -5.79 -13.42 -6.84
C LEU A 272 -5.53 -14.14 -8.17
N ARG A 273 -4.59 -13.59 -8.93
CA ARG A 273 -4.01 -14.25 -10.09
C ARG A 273 -2.53 -14.53 -9.84
N GLU A 274 -2.21 -15.78 -9.60
CA GLU A 274 -0.84 -16.27 -9.57
C GLU A 274 -0.33 -16.48 -11.01
N MET A 275 0.84 -15.95 -11.30
CA MET A 275 1.48 -16.00 -12.62
C MET A 275 2.93 -16.45 -12.48
N SER A 276 3.44 -17.12 -13.51
CA SER A 276 4.88 -17.17 -13.76
C SER A 276 5.41 -15.79 -14.14
N VAL A 277 6.73 -15.61 -14.07
CA VAL A 277 7.37 -14.37 -14.52
C VAL A 277 7.05 -14.08 -15.99
N ASP A 278 7.03 -15.10 -16.86
CA ASP A 278 6.77 -14.89 -18.29
C ASP A 278 5.32 -14.49 -18.59
N GLU A 279 4.34 -15.09 -17.92
CA GLU A 279 2.94 -14.66 -18.02
C GLU A 279 2.76 -13.21 -17.57
N PHE A 280 3.35 -12.84 -16.42
CA PHE A 280 3.29 -11.46 -15.93
C PHE A 280 3.95 -10.47 -16.89
N LEU A 281 5.13 -10.78 -17.42
CA LEU A 281 5.83 -9.92 -18.38
C LEU A 281 5.08 -9.79 -19.72
N GLY A 282 4.33 -10.82 -20.12
CA GLY A 282 3.41 -10.81 -21.25
C GLY A 282 2.26 -9.82 -21.01
N HIS A 283 1.57 -9.96 -19.89
CA HIS A 283 0.49 -9.04 -19.51
C HIS A 283 0.96 -7.58 -19.40
N ALA A 284 2.12 -7.32 -18.78
CA ALA A 284 2.67 -5.98 -18.69
C ALA A 284 2.93 -5.36 -20.08
N ARG A 285 3.35 -6.18 -21.06
CA ARG A 285 3.57 -5.74 -22.45
C ARG A 285 2.27 -5.45 -23.18
N GLU A 286 1.26 -6.31 -23.03
CA GLU A 286 -0.08 -6.11 -23.61
C GLU A 286 -0.71 -4.83 -23.08
N LEU A 287 -0.64 -4.63 -21.76
CA LEU A 287 -1.13 -3.44 -21.09
C LEU A 287 -0.46 -2.17 -21.62
N LYS A 288 0.87 -2.19 -21.74
CA LYS A 288 1.64 -1.08 -22.30
C LYS A 288 1.18 -0.74 -23.74
N LYS A 289 1.02 -1.76 -24.58
CA LYS A 289 0.52 -1.58 -25.96
C LYS A 289 -0.90 -1.00 -26.00
N SER A 290 -1.79 -1.45 -25.12
CA SER A 290 -3.16 -0.95 -25.06
C SER A 290 -3.19 0.53 -24.63
N MET A 291 -2.44 0.88 -23.58
CA MET A 291 -2.42 2.25 -23.06
C MET A 291 -1.70 3.23 -24.00
N GLU A 292 -0.59 2.83 -24.63
CA GLU A 292 0.13 3.67 -25.59
C GLU A 292 -0.56 3.71 -26.96
N GLY A 293 -1.27 2.64 -27.34
CA GLY A 293 -2.05 2.57 -28.58
C GLY A 293 -3.35 3.35 -28.55
N MET A 294 -3.87 3.71 -27.36
CA MET A 294 -5.00 4.64 -27.21
C MET A 294 -4.60 6.11 -27.37
N ILE A 295 -3.30 6.42 -27.46
CA ILE A 295 -2.76 7.79 -27.57
C ILE A 295 -2.43 8.16 -29.04
N MET A 296 -2.62 7.25 -30.00
CA MET A 296 -2.59 7.54 -31.46
C MET A 296 -3.99 7.58 -32.05
#